data_AF-W4QYU6-F1
#
_entry.id   AF-W4QYU6-F1
#
_cell.length_a   1.000
_cell.length_b   1.000
_cell.length_c   1.000
_cell.angle_alpha   90.00
_cell.angle_beta   90.00
_cell.angle_gamma   90.00
#
_symmetry.space_group_name_H-M   'P 1'
#
loop_
_entity.id
_entity.type
_entity.pdbx_description
1 polymer ?
#
loop_
_entity_poly.entity_id
_entity_poly.type
_entity_poly.pdbx_seq_one_letter_code
_entity_poly.pdbx_strand_id
1 'polypeptide(L)'
;MKQRNRKYTNEELRNIRRKVMTLATYFIKSSKYNRSKAVKVAWRMIKQVFYTKVTGVSFGKRQTALNHLQNYDPRRINITLQHEPTNPYDQNAIAVIVTVIGKGSYQIGYIKKDFAEVYALLLKKNLHIQATFEGITGGKQGTHYGLNIGYVIDYAASRPVTVFPHTKRVSLGHEAHSSLSV
;
A
#
# COMPACT_ATOMS: atom_id res chain seq x y z
N MET A 1 5.30 -31.04 -26.86
CA MET A 1 5.76 -30.74 -25.49
C MET A 1 5.50 -29.25 -25.21
N LYS A 2 4.40 -28.89 -24.53
CA LYS A 2 4.06 -27.48 -24.25
C LYS A 2 5.09 -26.92 -23.25
N GLN A 3 5.96 -26.02 -23.70
CA GLN A 3 6.79 -25.24 -22.79
C GLN A 3 5.88 -24.49 -21.81
N ARG A 4 5.96 -24.82 -20.52
CA ARG A 4 5.28 -24.04 -19.48
C ARG A 4 5.92 -22.66 -19.47
N ASN A 5 5.25 -21.65 -20.01
CA ASN A 5 5.65 -20.24 -19.89
C ASN A 5 5.82 -19.89 -18.41
N ARG A 6 7.05 -19.91 -17.91
CA ARG A 6 7.37 -19.52 -16.54
C ARG A 6 7.28 -18.00 -16.46
N LYS A 7 6.35 -17.50 -15.63
CA LYS A 7 6.14 -16.07 -15.38
C LYS A 7 7.37 -15.36 -14.78
N TYR A 8 8.31 -16.11 -14.22
CA TYR A 8 9.49 -15.61 -13.52
C TYR A 8 10.73 -16.42 -13.87
N THR A 9 11.89 -15.77 -13.94
CA THR A 9 13.19 -16.42 -14.03
C THR A 9 13.51 -17.17 -12.72
N ASN A 10 14.48 -18.10 -12.75
CA ASN A 10 14.90 -18.81 -11.54
C ASN A 10 15.46 -17.87 -10.47
N GLU A 11 16.15 -16.81 -10.89
CA GLU A 11 16.69 -15.79 -10.01
C GLU A 11 15.58 -14.95 -9.36
N GLU A 12 14.62 -14.48 -10.16
CA GLU A 12 13.43 -13.78 -9.67
C GLU A 12 12.66 -14.64 -8.64
N LEU A 13 12.47 -15.94 -8.91
CA LEU A 13 11.81 -16.87 -8.00
C LEU A 13 12.59 -17.06 -6.69
N ARG A 14 13.92 -17.16 -6.74
CA ARG A 14 14.77 -17.27 -5.56
C ARG A 14 14.67 -16.01 -4.69
N ASN A 15 14.65 -14.84 -5.32
CA ASN A 15 14.51 -13.56 -4.64
C ASN A 15 13.12 -13.39 -4.02
N ILE A 16 12.05 -13.74 -4.73
CA ILE A 16 10.68 -13.74 -4.20
C ILE A 16 10.61 -14.63 -2.94
N ARG A 17 11.11 -15.87 -3.02
CA ARG A 17 11.08 -16.81 -1.88
C ARG A 17 11.83 -16.27 -0.67
N ARG A 18 13.03 -15.73 -0.84
CA ARG A 18 13.80 -15.13 0.28
C ARG A 18 13.03 -14.01 0.98
N LYS A 19 12.39 -13.12 0.21
CA LYS A 19 11.61 -12.00 0.76
C LYS A 19 10.36 -12.49 1.48
N VAL A 20 9.65 -13.46 0.88
CA VAL A 20 8.49 -14.08 1.51
C VAL A 20 8.88 -14.69 2.84
N MET A 21 9.98 -15.44 2.88
CA MET A 21 10.45 -16.05 4.13
C MET A 21 10.81 -15.00 5.17
N THR A 22 11.48 -13.91 4.78
CA THR A 22 11.82 -12.82 5.70
C THR A 22 10.56 -12.19 6.32
N LEU A 23 9.58 -11.85 5.48
CA LEU A 23 8.32 -11.25 5.92
C LEU A 23 7.46 -12.23 6.74
N ALA A 24 7.44 -13.51 6.36
CA ALA A 24 6.75 -14.55 7.11
C ALA A 24 7.39 -14.79 8.49
N THR A 25 8.72 -14.83 8.58
CA THR A 25 9.43 -14.93 9.86
C THR A 25 9.05 -13.77 10.78
N TYR A 26 8.89 -12.56 10.25
CA TYR A 26 8.43 -11.43 11.04
C TYR A 26 7.01 -11.62 11.57
N PHE A 27 6.06 -12.00 10.71
CA PHE A 27 4.68 -12.27 11.10
C PHE A 27 4.55 -13.35 12.18
N ILE A 28 5.45 -14.33 12.16
CA ILE A 28 5.56 -15.35 13.20
C ILE A 28 6.10 -14.74 14.50
N LYS A 29 7.17 -13.94 14.42
CA LYS A 29 7.81 -13.29 15.59
C LYS A 29 6.93 -12.23 16.25
N SER A 30 6.08 -11.55 15.49
CA SER A 30 5.12 -10.57 16.02
C SER A 30 3.90 -11.23 16.69
N SER A 31 3.86 -12.57 16.80
CA SER A 31 2.75 -13.37 17.34
C SER A 31 1.38 -13.13 16.69
N LYS A 32 1.33 -12.46 15.53
CA LYS A 32 0.07 -12.13 14.83
C LYS A 32 -0.46 -13.26 13.97
N TYR A 33 0.41 -14.16 13.53
CA TYR A 33 0.06 -15.21 12.56
C TYR A 33 0.79 -16.54 12.85
N ASN A 34 0.10 -17.66 12.66
CA ASN A 34 0.76 -18.97 12.57
C ASN A 34 1.59 -19.08 11.28
N ARG A 35 2.54 -20.05 11.23
CA ARG A 35 3.50 -20.19 10.12
C ARG A 35 2.83 -20.27 8.75
N SER A 36 1.77 -21.06 8.62
CA SER A 36 1.06 -21.25 7.36
C SER A 36 0.37 -19.97 6.89
N LYS A 37 -0.27 -19.22 7.79
CA LYS A 37 -0.93 -17.94 7.48
C LYS A 37 0.12 -16.87 7.15
N ALA A 38 1.23 -16.82 7.89
CA ALA A 38 2.33 -15.90 7.67
C ALA A 38 2.91 -16.01 6.24
N VAL A 39 3.24 -17.22 5.79
CA VAL A 39 3.79 -17.45 4.44
C VAL A 39 2.78 -17.06 3.36
N LYS A 40 1.51 -17.43 3.51
CA LYS A 40 0.45 -17.07 2.55
C LYS A 40 0.28 -15.56 2.43
N VAL A 41 0.23 -14.85 3.55
CA VAL A 41 0.09 -13.38 3.58
C VAL A 41 1.32 -12.71 2.97
N ALA A 42 2.52 -13.15 3.34
CA ALA A 42 3.77 -12.61 2.80
C ALA A 42 3.88 -12.83 1.28
N TRP A 43 3.50 -14.01 0.79
CA TRP A 43 3.47 -14.31 -0.64
C TRP A 43 2.48 -13.41 -1.39
N ARG A 44 1.32 -13.15 -0.80
CA ARG A 44 0.33 -12.21 -1.34
C ARG A 44 0.90 -10.79 -1.40
N MET A 45 1.55 -10.35 -0.32
CA MET A 45 2.17 -9.02 -0.18
C MET A 45 3.23 -8.71 -1.24
N ILE A 46 4.03 -9.71 -1.63
CA ILE A 46 5.11 -9.53 -2.60
C ILE A 46 4.64 -9.62 -4.06
N LYS A 47 3.55 -10.33 -4.33
CA LYS A 47 3.14 -10.63 -5.72
C LYS A 47 1.93 -9.85 -6.21
N GLN A 48 1.26 -9.11 -5.34
CA GLN A 48 0.03 -8.40 -5.65
C GLN A 48 0.18 -6.92 -5.35
N VAL A 49 -0.52 -6.11 -6.14
CA VAL A 49 -0.78 -4.71 -5.80
C VAL A 49 -1.91 -4.68 -4.79
N PHE A 50 -1.74 -3.90 -3.74
CA PHE A 50 -2.76 -3.67 -2.73
C PHE A 50 -3.29 -2.27 -2.86
N TYR A 51 -4.60 -2.13 -2.70
CA TYR A 51 -5.28 -0.85 -2.75
C TYR A 51 -5.76 -0.50 -1.36
N THR A 52 -5.53 0.74 -0.93
CA THR A 52 -6.03 1.25 0.34
C THR A 52 -6.47 2.70 0.25
N LYS A 53 -7.32 3.10 1.19
CA LYS A 53 -7.64 4.50 1.44
C LYS A 53 -6.67 5.07 2.48
N VAL A 54 -6.18 6.27 2.22
CA VAL A 54 -5.34 7.03 3.14
C VAL A 54 -6.19 7.58 4.30
N THR A 55 -5.68 7.48 5.52
CA THR A 55 -6.34 7.95 6.74
C THR A 55 -5.83 9.33 7.16
N GLY A 56 -6.59 10.04 8.01
CA GLY A 56 -6.18 11.35 8.52
C GLY A 56 -6.25 12.49 7.49
N VAL A 57 -6.97 12.29 6.37
CA VAL A 57 -7.13 13.26 5.29
C VAL A 57 -8.05 14.44 5.63
N SER A 58 -8.81 14.36 6.73
CA SER A 58 -9.72 15.41 7.20
C SER A 58 -9.04 16.51 8.02
N PHE A 59 -7.82 16.27 8.50
CA PHE A 59 -7.14 17.19 9.42
C PHE A 59 -6.41 18.32 8.68
N GLY A 60 -6.42 19.52 9.27
CA GLY A 60 -5.70 20.68 8.75
C GLY A 60 -6.11 21.05 7.31
N LYS A 61 -5.14 21.43 6.48
CA LYS A 61 -5.36 21.87 5.09
C LYS A 61 -5.42 20.72 4.08
N ARG A 62 -5.53 19.47 4.54
CA ARG A 62 -5.49 18.26 3.68
C ARG A 62 -6.70 18.13 2.75
N GLN A 63 -7.89 18.56 3.18
CA GLN A 63 -9.08 18.59 2.32
C GLN A 63 -8.93 19.59 1.16
N THR A 64 -8.39 20.78 1.45
CA THR A 64 -8.04 21.77 0.43
C THR A 64 -6.98 21.23 -0.53
N ALA A 65 -5.93 20.59 -0.01
CA ALA A 65 -4.90 19.96 -0.83
C ALA A 65 -5.47 18.87 -1.76
N LEU A 66 -6.36 18.01 -1.26
CA LEU A 66 -7.06 17.01 -2.08
C LEU A 66 -7.96 17.66 -3.14
N ASN A 67 -8.65 18.75 -2.79
CA ASN A 67 -9.46 19.49 -3.76
C ASN A 67 -8.60 20.00 -4.93
N HIS A 68 -7.45 20.61 -4.64
CA HIS A 68 -6.52 21.07 -5.68
C HIS A 68 -5.89 19.92 -6.47
N LEU A 69 -5.64 18.78 -5.81
CA LEU A 69 -5.00 17.63 -6.42
C LEU A 69 -5.80 17.06 -7.61
N GLN A 70 -7.13 17.21 -7.59
CA GLN A 70 -8.01 16.80 -8.70
C GLN A 70 -7.74 17.54 -10.02
N ASN A 71 -7.15 18.74 -9.96
CA ASN A 71 -6.91 19.57 -11.14
C ASN A 71 -5.58 19.26 -11.83
N TYR A 72 -4.77 18.34 -11.29
CA TYR A 72 -3.51 17.93 -11.91
C TYR A 72 -3.70 16.65 -12.72
N ASP A 73 -2.93 16.54 -13.81
CA ASP A 73 -2.79 15.27 -14.53
C ASP A 73 -2.27 14.19 -13.57
N PRO A 74 -2.96 13.05 -13.41
CA PRO A 74 -2.52 11.93 -12.58
C PRO A 74 -1.07 11.48 -12.86
N ARG A 75 -0.59 11.62 -14.10
CA ARG A 75 0.80 11.27 -14.50
C ARG A 75 1.85 12.17 -13.86
N ARG A 76 1.45 13.33 -13.34
CA ARG A 76 2.32 14.27 -12.61
C ARG A 76 2.30 14.06 -11.10
N ILE A 77 1.52 13.10 -10.61
CA ILE A 77 1.33 12.85 -9.18
C ILE A 77 2.13 11.61 -8.77
N ASN A 78 3.11 11.82 -7.91
CA ASN A 78 3.91 10.76 -7.30
C ASN A 78 3.52 10.57 -5.83
N ILE A 79 3.42 9.31 -5.41
CA ILE A 79 3.16 8.95 -4.02
C ILE A 79 4.42 8.35 -3.43
N THR A 80 4.81 8.85 -2.26
CA THR A 80 5.93 8.31 -1.47
C THR A 80 5.46 7.99 -0.07
N LEU A 81 6.03 6.92 0.51
CA LEU A 81 5.72 6.47 1.86
C LEU A 81 6.94 6.73 2.74
N GLN A 82 6.73 7.43 3.85
CA GLN A 82 7.79 7.76 4.80
C GLN A 82 7.47 7.22 6.19
N HIS A 83 8.40 6.48 6.79
CA HIS A 83 8.26 6.03 8.17
C HIS A 83 8.57 7.18 9.14
N GLU A 84 7.67 7.43 10.08
CA GLU A 84 7.81 8.43 11.15
C GLU A 84 7.95 7.75 12.52
N PRO A 85 9.16 7.32 12.93
CA PRO A 85 9.37 6.63 14.20
C PRO A 85 9.08 7.48 15.44
N THR A 86 9.15 8.81 15.31
CA THR A 86 8.93 9.78 16.38
C THR A 86 7.49 10.29 16.43
N ASN A 87 6.57 9.69 15.68
CA ASN A 87 5.17 10.09 15.70
C ASN A 87 4.57 9.79 17.10
N PRO A 88 3.92 10.78 17.76
CA PRO A 88 3.49 10.65 19.15
C PRO A 88 2.33 9.67 19.35
N TYR A 89 1.59 9.31 18.29
CA TYR A 89 0.42 8.43 18.37
C TYR A 89 0.72 6.98 17.97
N ASP A 90 1.70 6.78 17.09
CA ASP A 90 2.10 5.47 16.59
C ASP A 90 3.54 5.50 16.06
N GLN A 91 4.46 4.82 16.76
CA GLN A 91 5.88 4.72 16.35
C GLN A 91 6.07 3.99 15.00
N ASN A 92 5.04 3.32 14.49
CA ASN A 92 5.05 2.68 13.17
C ASN A 92 4.36 3.52 12.10
N ALA A 93 3.94 4.75 12.40
CA ALA A 93 3.22 5.61 11.47
C ALA A 93 3.94 5.74 10.13
N ILE A 94 3.20 5.48 9.05
CA ILE A 94 3.69 5.67 7.68
C ILE A 94 2.94 6.84 7.06
N ALA A 95 3.63 7.95 6.90
CA ALA A 95 3.14 9.12 6.22
C ALA A 95 3.02 8.88 4.72
N VAL A 96 1.92 9.35 4.15
CA VAL A 96 1.68 9.37 2.69
C VAL A 96 1.98 10.78 2.20
N ILE A 97 3.03 10.90 1.40
CA ILE A 97 3.48 12.17 0.83
C ILE A 97 3.14 12.17 -0.65
N VAL A 98 2.36 13.16 -1.05
CA VAL A 98 1.99 13.40 -2.44
C VAL A 98 2.93 14.47 -3.00
N THR A 99 3.58 14.16 -4.11
CA THR A 99 4.42 15.11 -4.84
C THR A 99 3.82 15.37 -6.22
N VAL A 100 3.63 16.65 -6.55
CA VAL A 100 3.23 17.06 -7.90
C VAL A 100 4.45 17.61 -8.63
N ILE A 101 4.79 17.00 -9.77
CA ILE A 101 5.96 17.38 -10.58
C ILE A 101 5.87 18.87 -10.95
N GLY A 102 6.87 19.65 -10.55
CA GLY A 102 6.96 21.09 -10.79
C GLY A 102 6.12 21.97 -9.85
N LYS A 103 5.61 21.43 -8.74
CA LYS A 103 4.86 22.20 -7.72
C LYS A 103 5.37 22.00 -6.30
N GLY A 104 5.58 20.76 -5.88
CA GLY A 104 6.09 20.44 -4.54
C GLY A 104 5.44 19.20 -3.92
N SER A 105 5.75 18.98 -2.65
CA SER A 105 5.34 17.80 -1.87
C SER A 105 4.49 18.19 -0.66
N TYR A 106 3.50 17.37 -0.33
CA TYR A 106 2.64 17.60 0.83
C TYR A 106 2.21 16.28 1.48
N GLN A 107 2.27 16.23 2.81
CA GLN A 107 1.81 15.08 3.59
C GLN A 107 0.28 15.09 3.69
N ILE A 108 -0.35 14.15 2.99
CA ILE A 108 -1.80 14.10 2.84
C ILE A 108 -2.49 13.27 3.93
N GLY A 109 -1.74 12.41 4.62
CA GLY A 109 -2.28 11.52 5.64
C GLY A 109 -1.35 10.36 5.93
N TYR A 110 -1.92 9.24 6.36
CA TYR A 110 -1.19 8.06 6.81
C TYR A 110 -1.75 6.76 6.23
N ILE A 111 -0.92 5.72 6.23
CA ILE A 111 -1.40 4.35 6.05
C ILE A 111 -2.19 3.92 7.30
N LYS A 112 -3.20 3.07 7.10
CA LYS A 112 -3.95 2.46 8.20
C LYS A 112 -3.03 1.75 9.19
N LYS A 113 -3.28 1.95 10.49
CA LYS A 113 -2.49 1.40 11.60
C LYS A 113 -2.27 -0.11 11.51
N ASP A 114 -3.29 -0.87 11.08
CA ASP A 114 -3.23 -2.33 10.94
C ASP A 114 -2.07 -2.82 10.05
N PHE A 115 -1.66 -1.99 9.09
CA PHE A 115 -0.56 -2.32 8.18
C PHE A 115 0.71 -1.51 8.45
N ALA A 116 0.63 -0.44 9.25
CA ALA A 116 1.72 0.50 9.50
C ALA A 116 2.97 -0.19 10.06
N GLU A 117 2.80 -1.11 11.03
CA GLU A 117 3.90 -1.90 11.60
C GLU A 117 4.65 -2.71 10.54
N VAL A 118 3.91 -3.36 9.64
CA VAL A 118 4.50 -4.18 8.58
C VAL A 118 5.31 -3.29 7.63
N TYR A 119 4.76 -2.15 7.23
CA TYR A 119 5.45 -1.21 6.35
C TYR A 119 6.65 -0.52 7.00
N ALA A 120 6.55 -0.14 8.27
CA ALA A 120 7.65 0.45 9.02
C ALA A 120 8.86 -0.49 9.02
N LEU A 121 8.62 -1.78 9.24
CA LEU A 121 9.69 -2.78 9.14
C LEU A 121 10.25 -2.89 7.72
N LEU A 122 9.39 -2.96 6.70
CA LEU A 122 9.82 -3.09 5.31
C LEU A 122 10.73 -1.92 4.92
N LEU A 123 10.33 -0.69 5.27
CA LEU A 123 11.11 0.52 5.05
C LEU A 123 12.42 0.51 5.85
N LYS A 124 12.40 0.12 7.13
CA LYS A 124 13.63 -0.07 7.95
C LYS A 124 14.62 -1.08 7.37
N LYS A 125 14.14 -2.04 6.58
CA LYS A 125 14.96 -3.05 5.90
C LYS A 125 15.37 -2.64 4.49
N ASN A 126 15.18 -1.36 4.12
CA ASN A 126 15.43 -0.82 2.78
C ASN A 126 14.69 -1.60 1.69
N LEU A 127 13.52 -2.16 2.01
CA LEU A 127 12.65 -2.77 1.02
C LEU A 127 11.87 -1.65 0.33
N HIS A 128 12.04 -1.55 -0.99
CA HIS A 128 11.35 -0.53 -1.77
C HIS A 128 9.85 -0.83 -1.81
N ILE A 129 9.05 0.16 -1.42
CA ILE A 129 7.60 0.11 -1.57
C ILE A 129 7.25 1.14 -2.62
N GLN A 130 6.80 0.66 -3.77
CA GLN A 130 6.31 1.56 -4.80
C GLN A 130 4.83 1.82 -4.53
N ALA A 131 4.48 3.10 -4.39
CA ALA A 131 3.10 3.54 -4.23
C ALA A 131 2.63 4.28 -5.49
N THR A 132 1.37 4.09 -5.85
CA THR A 132 0.72 4.67 -7.03
C THR A 132 -0.50 5.47 -6.61
N PHE A 133 -0.75 6.56 -7.34
CA PHE A 133 -1.97 7.33 -7.19
C PHE A 133 -3.12 6.63 -7.92
N GLU A 134 -4.21 6.31 -7.20
CA GLU A 134 -5.35 5.57 -7.74
C GLU A 134 -6.62 6.41 -7.82
N GLY A 135 -6.51 7.70 -7.47
CA GLY A 135 -7.60 8.66 -7.59
C GLY A 135 -8.16 9.15 -6.27
N ILE A 136 -8.90 10.25 -6.39
CA ILE A 136 -9.59 10.93 -5.31
C ILE A 136 -11.07 10.52 -5.37
N THR A 137 -11.68 10.38 -4.20
CA THR A 137 -13.10 9.99 -4.03
C THR A 137 -13.77 10.91 -3.04
N GLY A 138 -15.11 10.99 -3.05
CA GLY A 138 -15.85 11.93 -2.21
C GLY A 138 -15.90 13.34 -2.78
N GLY A 139 -16.17 14.34 -1.95
CA GLY A 139 -16.21 15.76 -2.35
C GLY A 139 -17.53 16.24 -2.96
N LYS A 140 -18.49 15.33 -3.17
CA LYS A 140 -19.82 15.66 -3.66
C LYS A 140 -20.76 15.83 -2.47
N GLN A 141 -21.66 16.82 -2.55
CA GLN A 141 -22.75 17.02 -1.59
C GLN A 141 -22.29 17.06 -0.11
N GLY A 142 -21.18 17.75 0.18
CA GLY A 142 -20.68 17.92 1.55
C GLY A 142 -19.87 16.75 2.12
N THR A 143 -19.62 15.70 1.34
CA THR A 143 -18.75 14.59 1.78
C THR A 143 -17.27 14.95 1.72
N HIS A 144 -16.49 14.50 2.71
CA HIS A 144 -15.03 14.70 2.70
C HIS A 144 -14.35 13.96 1.54
N TYR A 145 -13.31 14.59 0.99
CA TYR A 145 -12.40 13.97 0.04
C TYR A 145 -11.60 12.86 0.71
N GLY A 146 -11.43 11.76 -0.02
CA GLY A 146 -10.54 10.65 0.32
C GLY A 146 -9.57 10.36 -0.81
N LEU A 147 -8.36 9.95 -0.45
CA LEU A 147 -7.32 9.52 -1.38
C LEU A 147 -7.21 8.00 -1.40
N ASN A 148 -7.22 7.41 -2.60
CA ASN A 148 -6.93 6.01 -2.81
C ASN A 148 -5.53 5.87 -3.40
N ILE A 149 -4.78 4.91 -2.88
CA ILE A 149 -3.44 4.59 -3.37
C ILE A 149 -3.32 3.07 -3.60
N GLY A 150 -2.50 2.73 -4.56
CA GLY A 150 -2.02 1.39 -4.80
C GLY A 150 -0.61 1.29 -4.24
N TYR A 151 -0.19 0.11 -3.82
CA TYR A 151 1.22 -0.12 -3.55
C TYR A 151 1.60 -1.58 -3.80
N VAL A 152 2.86 -1.75 -4.16
CA VAL A 152 3.51 -3.05 -4.33
C VAL A 152 4.84 -3.00 -3.60
N ILE A 153 5.18 -4.10 -2.94
CA ILE A 153 6.52 -4.27 -2.38
C ILE A 153 7.41 -4.69 -3.55
N ASP A 154 8.02 -3.70 -4.19
CA ASP A 154 8.90 -3.94 -5.31
C ASP A 154 10.27 -4.34 -4.79
N TYR A 155 10.84 -5.38 -5.37
CA TYR A 155 12.25 -5.66 -5.21
C TYR A 155 12.78 -6.27 -6.51
N ALA A 156 12.45 -5.60 -7.60
CA ALA A 156 13.20 -5.62 -8.84
C ALA A 156 13.27 -4.17 -9.33
N ALA A 157 14.38 -3.50 -9.05
CA ALA A 157 14.81 -2.39 -9.88
C ALA A 157 14.98 -2.94 -11.31
N SER A 158 13.91 -2.94 -12.12
CA SER A 158 13.88 -3.15 -13.59
C SER A 158 12.50 -3.56 -14.17
N ARG A 159 11.36 -3.33 -13.51
CA ARG A 159 10.09 -3.28 -14.25
C ARG A 159 9.45 -1.91 -14.11
N PRO A 160 9.25 -1.14 -15.20
CA PRO A 160 8.32 -0.02 -15.12
C PRO A 160 6.98 -0.63 -14.73
N VAL A 161 6.41 -0.14 -13.62
CA VAL A 161 5.00 -0.39 -13.32
C VAL A 161 4.25 0.24 -14.48
N THR A 162 3.88 -0.59 -15.45
CA THR A 162 2.87 -0.24 -16.42
C THR A 162 1.67 0.16 -15.59
N VAL A 163 1.31 1.44 -15.66
CA VAL A 163 0.07 1.97 -15.07
C VAL A 163 -1.04 1.11 -15.63
N PHE A 164 -1.50 0.13 -14.85
CA PHE A 164 -2.55 -0.76 -15.31
C PHE A 164 -3.83 0.08 -15.40
N PRO A 165 -4.48 0.15 -16.57
CA PRO A 165 -5.73 0.88 -16.69
C PRO A 165 -6.72 0.29 -15.69
N HIS A 166 -7.42 1.19 -14.99
CA HIS A 166 -8.32 0.91 -13.88
C HIS A 166 -9.19 -0.32 -14.14
N THR A 167 -8.83 -1.46 -13.56
CA THR A 167 -9.63 -2.69 -13.69
C THR A 167 -9.89 -3.30 -12.32
N LYS A 168 -11.18 -3.28 -11.96
CA LYS A 168 -11.92 -3.90 -10.86
C LYS A 168 -11.16 -4.15 -9.54
N ARG A 169 -11.50 -3.31 -8.55
CA ARG A 169 -11.26 -3.50 -7.11
C ARG A 169 -11.63 -4.92 -6.68
N VAL A 170 -10.68 -5.64 -6.07
CA VAL A 170 -11.01 -6.74 -5.16
C VAL A 170 -11.12 -6.12 -3.77
N SER A 171 -12.35 -5.77 -3.39
CA SER A 171 -12.68 -5.38 -2.03
C SER A 171 -12.51 -6.61 -1.12
N LEU A 172 -11.65 -6.53 -0.11
CA LEU A 172 -11.68 -7.47 1.02
C LEU A 172 -13.00 -7.25 1.76
N GLY A 173 -13.99 -8.10 1.48
CA GLY A 173 -15.24 -8.16 2.22
C GLY A 173 -14.98 -8.54 3.67
N HIS A 174 -15.54 -7.75 4.58
CA HIS A 174 -15.90 -8.21 5.91
C HIS A 174 -16.98 -9.28 5.73
N GLU A 175 -16.68 -10.54 6.01
CA GLU A 175 -17.72 -11.54 6.22
C GLU A 175 -18.46 -11.18 7.51
N ALA A 176 -19.76 -10.95 7.36
CA ALA A 176 -20.69 -10.68 8.43
C ALA A 176 -20.87 -11.93 9.30
N HIS A 177 -20.58 -11.81 10.59
CA HIS A 177 -21.18 -12.69 11.59
C HIS A 177 -22.61 -12.22 11.82
N SER A 178 -23.57 -12.83 11.11
CA SER A 178 -24.96 -12.89 11.55
C SER A 178 -25.11 -14.20 12.32
N SER A 179 -25.05 -14.08 13.64
CA SER A 179 -25.43 -15.16 14.55
C SER A 179 -26.94 -15.12 14.75
N LEU A 180 -27.52 -16.30 14.65
CA LEU A 180 -28.90 -16.66 14.92
C LEU A 180 -29.41 -16.12 16.26
N SER A 181 -30.65 -15.65 16.25
CA SER A 181 -31.54 -15.70 17.41
C SER A 181 -32.93 -16.12 16.91
N VAL A 182 -33.34 -17.30 17.36
CA VAL A 182 -34.72 -17.81 17.36
C VAL A 182 -35.57 -16.93 18.27
#